data_AF-A0A972S8R9-F1
#
_entry.id   AF-A0A972S8R9-F1
#
_cell.length_a   1.000
_cell.length_b   1.000
_cell.length_c   1.000
_cell.angle_alpha   90.00
_cell.angle_beta   90.00
_cell.angle_gamma   90.00
#
_symmetry.space_group_name_H-M   'P 1'
#
loop_
_entity.id
_entity.type
_entity.pdbx_description
1 polymer ?
#
loop_
_entity_poly.entity_id
_entity_poly.type
_entity_poly.pdbx_seq_one_letter_code
_entity_poly.pdbx_strand_id
1 'polypeptide(L)'
;MYIWTTKKLAIDLKRRRLDEVEKLKYYIAYVTLLTIAFGLGTLMPVGTDRGVNLPTLIMALIINIGGIIICFNTNKEYDGLDFIERSILFGLPIMIRISVILLVIDILLVLALKKYPDISIYLDSPIFDYAVTVTLVTLYYFFLWKAFKNLPKGDNRVIRQLSGKRFKKDKEQKAEEV
;
A
#
# COMPACT_ATOMS: atom_id res chain seq x y z
N MET A 1 18.80 -2.84 7.78
CA MET A 1 18.01 -3.28 6.60
C MET A 1 18.91 -4.13 5.72
N TYR A 2 18.55 -5.39 5.46
CA TYR A 2 19.26 -6.32 4.58
C TYR A 2 18.64 -6.26 3.19
N ILE A 3 19.23 -5.47 2.29
CA ILE A 3 18.67 -5.24 0.94
C ILE A 3 19.03 -6.38 -0.02
N TRP A 4 20.17 -7.04 0.19
CA TRP A 4 20.73 -8.02 -0.73
C TRP A 4 20.78 -9.46 -0.19
N THR A 5 20.65 -9.64 1.13
CA THR A 5 20.81 -10.96 1.79
C THR A 5 19.52 -11.44 2.44
N THR A 6 18.67 -12.08 1.64
CA THR A 6 17.37 -12.65 2.08
C THR A 6 17.52 -13.72 3.17
N LYS A 7 18.62 -14.48 3.17
CA LYS A 7 18.91 -15.51 4.20
C LYS A 7 19.05 -14.92 5.61
N LYS A 8 19.76 -13.79 5.75
CA LYS A 8 19.92 -13.11 7.05
C LYS A 8 18.59 -12.52 7.53
N LEU A 9 17.84 -11.92 6.61
CA LEU A 9 16.49 -11.41 6.87
C LEU A 9 15.54 -12.51 7.36
N ALA A 10 15.55 -13.69 6.72
CA ALA A 10 14.72 -14.81 7.14
C ALA A 10 15.08 -15.31 8.54
N ILE A 11 16.37 -15.34 8.88
CA ILE A 11 16.84 -15.72 10.22
C ILE A 11 16.37 -14.70 11.27
N ASP A 12 16.48 -13.40 10.99
CA ASP A 12 16.06 -12.36 11.93
C ASP A 12 14.54 -12.22 12.06
N LEU A 13 13.79 -12.52 10.99
CA LEU A 13 12.33 -12.71 11.03
C LEU A 13 11.96 -13.89 11.92
N LYS A 14 12.59 -15.06 11.72
CA LYS A 14 12.37 -16.26 12.56
C LYS A 14 12.68 -15.96 14.03
N ARG A 15 13.76 -15.21 14.29
CA ARG A 15 14.19 -14.84 15.65
C ARG A 15 13.40 -13.68 16.26
N ARG A 16 12.39 -13.14 15.57
CA ARG A 16 11.59 -11.95 15.97
C ARG A 16 12.45 -10.76 16.40
N ARG A 17 13.55 -10.52 15.69
CA ARG A 17 14.49 -9.42 15.98
C ARG A 17 14.12 -8.11 15.29
N LEU A 18 13.17 -8.15 14.36
CA LEU A 18 12.71 -6.98 13.61
C LEU A 18 11.53 -6.33 14.31
N ASP A 19 11.73 -5.10 14.78
CA ASP A 19 10.66 -4.27 15.31
C ASP A 19 9.76 -3.71 14.18
N GLU A 20 8.56 -3.25 14.52
CA GLU A 20 7.57 -2.74 13.55
C GLU A 20 8.08 -1.54 12.75
N VAL A 21 8.93 -0.70 13.35
CA VAL A 21 9.59 0.41 12.65
C VAL A 21 10.58 -0.11 11.59
N GLU A 22 11.26 -1.22 11.85
CA GLU A 22 12.16 -1.81 10.86
C GLU A 22 11.38 -2.45 9.72
N LYS A 23 10.29 -3.17 10.03
CA LYS A 23 9.37 -3.70 9.03
C LYS A 23 8.80 -2.61 8.13
N LEU A 24 8.43 -1.46 8.70
CA LEU A 24 7.96 -0.29 7.94
C LEU A 24 8.97 0.18 6.90
N LYS A 25 10.28 0.20 7.23
CA LYS A 25 11.32 0.62 6.27
C LYS A 25 11.38 -0.31 5.06
N TYR A 26 11.29 -1.63 5.27
CA TYR A 26 11.20 -2.58 4.17
C TYR A 26 9.93 -2.37 3.34
N TYR A 27 8.79 -2.10 4.00
CA TYR A 27 7.53 -1.88 3.31
C TYR A 27 7.54 -0.61 2.45
N ILE A 28 8.03 0.51 2.97
CA ILE A 28 8.20 1.76 2.21
C ILE A 28 9.15 1.56 1.04
N ALA A 29 10.29 0.89 1.26
CA ALA A 29 11.24 0.58 0.18
C ALA A 29 10.59 -0.28 -0.91
N TYR A 30 9.83 -1.31 -0.52
CA TYR A 30 9.11 -2.19 -1.45
C TYR A 30 8.08 -1.42 -2.29
N VAL A 31 7.20 -0.64 -1.67
CA VAL A 31 6.18 0.15 -2.37
C VAL A 31 6.82 1.22 -3.26
N THR A 32 7.91 1.86 -2.80
CA THR A 32 8.67 2.84 -3.58
C THR A 32 9.26 2.21 -4.83
N LEU A 33 9.93 1.06 -4.70
CA LEU A 33 10.52 0.35 -5.84
C LEU A 33 9.45 -0.13 -6.82
N LEU A 34 8.31 -0.63 -6.34
CA LEU A 34 7.19 -0.98 -7.22
C LEU A 34 6.65 0.25 -7.95
N THR A 35 6.45 1.37 -7.26
CA THR A 35 5.94 2.60 -7.87
C THR A 35 6.88 3.10 -8.96
N ILE A 36 8.19 3.05 -8.72
CA ILE A 36 9.21 3.37 -9.72
C ILE A 36 9.15 2.37 -10.88
N ALA A 37 9.09 1.05 -10.61
CA ALA A 37 9.06 0.04 -11.66
C ALA A 37 7.84 0.19 -12.58
N PHE A 38 6.65 0.42 -12.02
CA PHE A 38 5.44 0.67 -12.81
C PHE A 38 5.49 2.02 -13.54
N GLY A 39 6.00 3.07 -12.90
CA GLY A 39 6.16 4.38 -13.53
C GLY A 39 7.25 4.44 -14.60
N LEU A 40 8.25 3.56 -14.54
CA LEU A 40 9.25 3.36 -15.59
C LEU A 40 8.74 2.41 -16.67
N GLY A 41 7.83 1.47 -16.36
CA GLY A 41 7.24 0.56 -17.35
C GLY A 41 6.49 1.28 -18.48
N THR A 42 6.03 2.52 -18.24
CA THR A 42 5.44 3.39 -19.26
C THR A 42 6.47 4.02 -20.21
N LEU A 43 7.76 3.70 -20.09
CA LEU A 43 8.85 4.16 -20.96
C LEU A 43 8.98 3.38 -22.28
N MET A 44 8.32 2.24 -22.45
CA MET A 44 8.48 1.45 -23.67
C MET A 44 7.77 2.14 -24.84
N PRO A 45 8.52 2.59 -25.87
CA PRO A 45 7.93 3.37 -26.95
C PRO A 45 7.21 2.42 -27.89
N VAL A 46 5.88 2.45 -27.86
CA VAL A 46 5.09 2.04 -29.02
C VAL A 46 4.25 3.24 -29.44
N GLY A 47 4.91 4.16 -30.16
CA GLY A 47 4.25 5.07 -31.11
C GLY A 47 3.75 6.44 -30.62
N THR A 48 3.90 6.81 -29.35
CA THR A 48 3.51 8.15 -28.87
C THR A 48 4.58 8.72 -27.94
N ASP A 49 4.85 10.02 -28.04
CA ASP A 49 5.71 10.85 -27.17
C ASP A 49 5.23 10.91 -25.70
N ARG A 50 4.85 9.77 -25.13
CA ARG A 50 4.57 9.61 -23.70
C ARG A 50 5.90 9.43 -22.97
N GLY A 51 6.71 10.49 -22.97
CA GLY A 51 7.82 10.60 -22.02
C GLY A 51 7.28 10.42 -20.59
N VAL A 52 8.12 9.95 -19.67
CA VAL A 52 7.74 9.79 -18.26
C VAL A 52 7.06 11.08 -17.80
N ASN A 53 5.80 10.98 -17.35
CA ASN A 53 5.19 12.07 -16.63
C ASN A 53 5.79 12.09 -15.22
N LEU A 54 7.04 12.56 -15.15
CA LEU A 54 7.86 12.63 -13.94
C LEU A 54 7.11 13.34 -12.80
N PRO A 55 6.34 14.41 -13.04
CA PRO A 55 5.43 14.98 -12.03
C PRO A 55 4.44 13.95 -11.44
N THR A 56 3.83 13.11 -12.29
CA THR A 56 2.91 12.05 -11.84
C THR A 56 3.62 11.04 -10.94
N LEU A 57 4.81 10.57 -11.36
CA LEU A 57 5.59 9.61 -10.58
C LEU A 57 6.01 10.19 -9.22
N ILE A 58 6.52 11.42 -9.20
CA ILE A 58 6.94 12.10 -7.97
C ILE A 58 5.75 12.25 -7.01
N MET A 59 4.60 12.68 -7.52
CA MET A 59 3.40 12.84 -6.70
C MET A 59 2.88 11.50 -6.18
N ALA A 60 2.86 10.45 -7.02
CA ALA A 60 2.50 9.11 -6.58
C ALA A 60 3.42 8.62 -5.45
N LEU A 61 4.73 8.86 -5.54
CA LEU A 61 5.69 8.52 -4.49
C LEU A 61 5.42 9.28 -3.18
N ILE A 62 5.20 10.60 -3.26
CA ILE A 62 4.88 11.42 -2.09
C ILE A 62 3.62 10.91 -1.40
N ILE A 63 2.56 10.63 -2.15
CA ILE A 63 1.29 10.15 -1.59
C ILE A 63 1.46 8.75 -1.02
N ASN A 64 2.19 7.85 -1.69
CA ASN A 64 2.46 6.52 -1.16
C ASN A 64 3.21 6.56 0.17
N ILE A 65 4.33 7.28 0.22
CA ILE A 65 5.15 7.38 1.43
C ILE A 65 4.36 8.06 2.55
N GLY A 66 3.73 9.20 2.26
CA GLY A 66 2.92 9.94 3.24
C GLY A 66 1.73 9.12 3.76
N GLY A 67 0.99 8.48 2.85
CA GLY A 67 -0.16 7.64 3.18
C GLY A 67 0.20 6.44 4.06
N ILE A 68 1.32 5.76 3.76
CA ILE A 68 1.85 4.67 4.59
C ILE A 68 2.20 5.18 5.99
N ILE A 69 2.90 6.30 6.10
CA ILE A 69 3.30 6.87 7.41
C ILE A 69 2.07 7.27 8.23
N ILE A 70 1.06 7.89 7.61
CA ILE A 70 -0.19 8.26 8.27
C ILE A 70 -0.90 7.01 8.81
N CYS A 71 -1.06 5.97 7.98
CA CYS A 71 -1.69 4.72 8.40
C CYS A 71 -0.88 4.03 9.52
N PHE A 72 0.45 4.06 9.45
CA PHE A 72 1.33 3.49 10.47
C PHE A 72 1.17 4.19 11.82
N ASN A 73 1.12 5.53 11.81
CA ASN A 73 0.90 6.30 13.03
C ASN A 73 -0.50 6.07 13.61
N THR A 74 -1.54 5.95 12.77
CA THR A 74 -2.89 5.56 13.24
C THR A 74 -2.90 4.14 13.83
N ASN A 75 -2.13 3.19 13.28
CA ASN A 75 -2.00 1.84 13.84
C ASN A 75 -1.34 1.84 15.24
N LYS A 76 -0.38 2.75 15.48
CA LYS A 76 0.25 2.92 16.80
C LYS A 76 -0.71 3.37 17.89
N GLU A 77 -1.76 4.12 17.54
CA GLU A 77 -2.78 4.54 18.51
C GLU A 77 -3.65 3.36 19.01
N TYR A 78 -3.64 2.23 18.31
CA TYR A 78 -4.38 1.03 18.70
C TYR A 78 -3.52 0.06 19.52
N ASP A 79 -2.58 -0.64 18.88
CA ASP A 79 -1.60 -1.52 19.56
C ASP A 79 -0.19 -1.43 18.96
N GLY A 80 -0.05 -0.75 17.82
CA GLY A 80 1.22 -0.61 17.12
C GLY A 80 1.79 -1.90 16.51
N LEU A 81 1.04 -3.00 16.53
CA LEU A 81 1.49 -4.30 16.03
C LEU A 81 0.88 -4.63 14.66
N ASP A 82 1.48 -5.61 13.99
CA ASP A 82 0.97 -6.28 12.79
C ASP A 82 0.54 -5.28 11.68
N PHE A 83 1.29 -4.18 11.50
CA PHE A 83 0.89 -3.09 10.60
C PHE A 83 0.82 -3.53 9.14
N ILE A 84 1.82 -4.29 8.68
CA ILE A 84 1.89 -4.72 7.28
C ILE A 84 0.75 -5.70 6.99
N GLU A 85 0.50 -6.63 7.91
CA GLU A 85 -0.57 -7.62 7.84
C GLU A 85 -1.93 -6.92 7.72
N ARG A 86 -2.21 -5.94 8.59
CA ARG A 86 -3.45 -5.15 8.53
C ARG A 86 -3.55 -4.31 7.26
N SER A 87 -2.44 -3.73 6.81
CA SER A 87 -2.40 -2.95 5.58
C SER A 87 -2.79 -3.79 4.37
N ILE A 88 -2.33 -5.04 4.29
CA ILE A 88 -2.68 -5.97 3.21
C ILE A 88 -4.15 -6.42 3.36
N LEU A 89 -4.58 -6.80 4.56
CA LEU A 89 -5.94 -7.29 4.81
C LEU A 89 -7.01 -6.23 4.57
N PHE A 90 -6.75 -4.96 4.90
CA PHE A 90 -7.63 -3.84 4.56
C PHE A 90 -7.46 -3.37 3.12
N GLY A 91 -6.22 -3.35 2.62
CA GLY A 91 -5.91 -2.90 1.26
C GLY A 91 -6.57 -3.76 0.19
N LEU A 92 -6.58 -5.08 0.35
CA LEU A 92 -7.16 -6.01 -0.63
C LEU A 92 -8.64 -5.71 -0.97
N PRO A 93 -9.58 -5.67 -0.01
CA PRO A 93 -10.97 -5.35 -0.32
C PRO A 93 -11.16 -3.91 -0.82
N ILE A 94 -10.33 -2.95 -0.40
CA ILE A 94 -10.37 -1.57 -0.92
C ILE A 94 -9.98 -1.56 -2.40
N MET A 95 -8.88 -2.23 -2.77
CA MET A 95 -8.43 -2.35 -4.15
C MET A 95 -9.49 -3.01 -5.02
N ILE A 96 -10.12 -4.11 -4.56
CA ILE A 96 -11.20 -4.77 -5.29
C ILE A 96 -12.35 -3.80 -5.58
N ARG A 97 -12.81 -3.03 -4.58
CA ARG A 97 -13.89 -2.05 -4.76
C ARG A 97 -13.52 -0.96 -5.78
N ILE A 98 -12.31 -0.41 -5.67
CA ILE A 98 -11.82 0.62 -6.60
C ILE A 98 -11.72 0.04 -8.02
N SER A 99 -11.17 -1.17 -8.19
CA SER A 99 -11.04 -1.83 -9.49
C SER A 99 -12.40 -2.11 -10.14
N VAL A 100 -13.41 -2.54 -9.37
CA VAL A 100 -14.76 -2.75 -9.91
C VAL A 100 -15.36 -1.43 -10.40
N ILE A 101 -15.21 -0.34 -9.63
CA ILE A 101 -15.68 0.98 -10.06
C ILE A 101 -14.97 1.43 -11.33
N LEU A 102 -13.65 1.26 -11.40
CA LEU A 102 -12.87 1.62 -12.58
C LEU A 102 -13.26 0.82 -13.81
N LEU A 103 -13.53 -0.47 -13.66
CA LEU A 103 -14.00 -1.32 -14.75
C LEU A 103 -15.34 -0.83 -15.32
N VAL A 104 -16.27 -0.42 -14.45
CA VAL A 104 -17.55 0.16 -14.91
C VAL A 104 -17.31 1.49 -15.63
N ILE A 105 -16.47 2.37 -15.09
CA ILE A 105 -16.12 3.66 -15.73
C ILE A 105 -15.48 3.42 -17.10
N ASP A 106 -14.55 2.47 -17.21
CA ASP A 106 -13.84 2.15 -18.44
C ASP A 106 -14.80 1.63 -19.53
N ILE A 107 -15.73 0.74 -19.17
CA ILE A 107 -16.78 0.27 -20.09
C ILE A 107 -17.64 1.45 -20.59
N LEU A 108 -18.07 2.33 -19.69
CA LEU A 108 -18.87 3.50 -20.06
C LEU A 108 -18.08 4.46 -20.97
N LEU A 109 -16.78 4.62 -20.70
CA LEU A 109 -15.89 5.45 -21.50
C LEU A 109 -15.72 4.92 -22.92
N VAL A 110 -15.51 3.60 -23.08
CA VAL A 110 -15.44 2.95 -24.39
C VAL A 110 -16.75 3.13 -25.17
N LEU A 111 -17.91 3.00 -24.52
CA LEU A 111 -19.20 3.24 -25.16
C LEU A 111 -19.37 4.71 -25.57
N ALA A 112 -18.92 5.65 -24.74
CA ALA A 112 -18.96 7.07 -25.05
C ALA A 112 -18.04 7.42 -26.24
N LEU A 113 -16.83 6.86 -26.29
CA LEU A 113 -15.87 7.08 -27.38
C LEU A 113 -16.38 6.61 -28.75
N LYS A 114 -17.16 5.53 -28.80
CA LYS A 114 -17.81 5.09 -30.04
C LYS A 114 -18.79 6.13 -30.60
N LYS A 115 -19.43 6.90 -29.71
CA LYS A 115 -20.43 7.91 -30.09
C LYS A 115 -19.81 9.30 -30.28
N TYR A 116 -18.75 9.60 -29.53
CA TYR A 116 -18.08 10.89 -29.48
C TYR A 116 -16.57 10.67 -29.56
N PRO A 117 -16.01 10.43 -30.74
CA PRO A 117 -14.59 10.09 -30.90
C PRO A 117 -13.67 11.24 -30.47
N ASP A 118 -14.10 12.50 -30.60
CA ASP A 118 -13.30 13.67 -30.24
C ASP A 118 -12.91 13.72 -28.75
N ILE A 119 -13.59 12.97 -27.89
CA ILE A 119 -13.26 12.86 -26.46
C ILE A 119 -11.87 12.22 -26.26
N SER A 120 -11.40 11.38 -27.20
CA SER A 120 -10.10 10.68 -27.06
C SER A 120 -8.93 11.65 -26.89
N ILE A 121 -9.01 12.84 -27.52
CA ILE A 121 -8.00 13.90 -27.43
C ILE A 121 -7.78 14.34 -25.98
N TYR A 122 -8.84 14.39 -25.18
CA TYR A 122 -8.76 14.76 -23.76
C TYR A 122 -8.28 13.61 -22.88
N LEU A 123 -8.67 12.38 -23.19
CA LEU A 123 -8.29 11.20 -22.42
C LEU A 123 -6.83 10.83 -22.62
N ASP A 124 -6.28 11.08 -23.81
CA ASP A 124 -4.86 10.86 -24.11
C ASP A 124 -3.95 11.98 -23.56
N SER A 125 -4.52 12.99 -22.88
CA SER A 125 -3.76 14.11 -22.31
C SER A 125 -2.95 13.69 -21.07
N PRO A 126 -1.67 14.08 -20.97
CA PRO A 126 -0.87 13.85 -19.76
C PRO A 126 -1.48 14.43 -18.47
N ILE A 127 -2.29 15.49 -18.59
CA ILE A 127 -2.97 16.13 -17.46
C ILE A 127 -4.09 15.22 -16.94
N PHE A 128 -4.80 14.52 -17.84
CA PHE A 128 -5.84 13.56 -17.47
C PHE A 128 -5.22 12.38 -16.72
N ASP A 129 -4.16 11.79 -17.26
CA ASP A 129 -3.42 10.69 -16.60
C ASP A 129 -2.92 11.09 -15.21
N TYR A 130 -2.35 12.28 -15.08
CA TYR A 130 -1.91 12.84 -13.80
C TYR A 130 -3.08 12.96 -12.81
N ALA A 131 -4.18 13.59 -13.23
CA ALA A 131 -5.34 13.82 -12.39
C ALA A 131 -5.98 12.51 -11.91
N VAL A 132 -6.14 11.54 -12.80
CA VAL A 132 -6.70 10.21 -12.47
C VAL A 132 -5.77 9.48 -11.52
N THR A 133 -4.46 9.42 -11.81
CA THR A 133 -3.50 8.70 -10.97
C THR A 133 -3.44 9.27 -9.55
N VAL A 134 -3.27 10.59 -9.42
CA VAL A 134 -3.21 11.26 -8.11
C VAL A 134 -4.50 11.05 -7.33
N THR A 135 -5.64 11.15 -8.01
CA THR A 135 -6.95 10.93 -7.38
C THR A 135 -7.09 9.51 -6.86
N LEU A 136 -6.75 8.50 -7.66
CA LEU A 136 -6.87 7.09 -7.28
C LEU A 136 -5.95 6.70 -6.12
N VAL A 137 -4.68 7.10 -6.18
CA VAL A 137 -3.72 6.82 -5.10
C VAL A 137 -4.17 7.51 -3.81
N THR A 138 -4.64 8.76 -3.89
CA THR A 138 -5.16 9.49 -2.72
C THR A 138 -6.40 8.81 -2.13
N LEU A 139 -7.37 8.41 -2.97
CA LEU A 139 -8.57 7.71 -2.53
C LEU A 139 -8.24 6.38 -1.86
N TYR A 140 -7.30 5.61 -2.42
CA TYR A 140 -6.83 4.37 -1.81
C TYR A 140 -6.34 4.58 -0.38
N TYR A 141 -5.40 5.51 -0.18
CA TYR A 141 -4.86 5.78 1.17
C TYR A 141 -5.88 6.43 2.09
N PHE A 142 -6.81 7.24 1.57
CA PHE A 142 -7.91 7.78 2.36
C PHE A 142 -8.81 6.67 2.93
N PHE A 143 -9.22 5.71 2.09
CA PHE A 143 -10.03 4.57 2.54
C PHE A 143 -9.24 3.64 3.46
N LEU A 144 -7.95 3.44 3.21
CA LEU A 144 -7.09 2.63 4.05
C LEU A 144 -6.93 3.25 5.44
N TRP A 145 -6.62 4.55 5.49
CA TRP A 145 -6.57 5.30 6.75
C TRP A 145 -7.89 5.23 7.51
N LYS A 146 -9.02 5.37 6.81
CA LYS A 146 -10.35 5.24 7.43
C LYS A 146 -10.56 3.84 8.02
N ALA A 147 -10.07 2.78 7.38
CA ALA A 147 -10.13 1.42 7.91
C ALA A 147 -9.31 1.29 9.21
N PHE A 148 -8.08 1.84 9.25
CA PHE A 148 -7.27 1.87 10.46
C PHE A 148 -7.92 2.68 11.59
N LYS A 149 -8.52 3.83 11.28
CA LYS A 149 -9.21 4.68 12.27
C LYS A 149 -10.42 4.00 12.89
N ASN A 150 -11.08 3.09 12.15
CA ASN A 150 -12.24 2.35 12.59
C ASN A 150 -11.90 1.09 13.40
N LEU A 151 -10.61 0.80 13.62
CA LEU A 151 -10.22 -0.26 14.55
C LEU A 151 -10.82 0.05 15.94
N PRO A 152 -11.55 -0.90 16.55
CA PRO A 152 -12.16 -0.67 17.85
C PRO A 152 -11.03 -0.41 18.84
N LYS A 153 -10.95 0.81 19.40
CA LYS A 153 -9.93 1.16 20.40
C LYS A 153 -10.03 0.15 21.54
N GLY A 154 -9.03 -0.72 21.66
CA GLY A 154 -9.14 -1.82 22.61
C GLY A 154 -9.21 -1.29 24.03
N ASP A 155 -10.07 -1.90 24.84
CA ASP A 155 -9.92 -1.82 26.28
C ASP A 155 -8.51 -2.35 26.60
N ASN A 156 -7.64 -1.47 27.11
CA ASN A 156 -6.24 -1.74 27.43
C ASN A 156 -6.05 -3.02 28.27
N ARG A 157 -7.09 -3.50 28.94
CA ARG A 157 -7.09 -4.76 29.71
C ARG A 157 -7.07 -6.00 28.82
N VAL A 158 -7.86 -6.04 27.75
CA VAL A 158 -7.97 -7.23 26.86
C VAL A 158 -6.74 -7.36 25.95
N ILE A 159 -6.24 -6.23 25.43
CA ILE A 159 -5.00 -6.21 24.63
C ILE A 159 -3.81 -6.70 25.46
N ARG A 160 -3.69 -6.29 26.74
CA ARG A 160 -2.66 -6.80 27.65
C ARG A 160 -2.80 -8.30 27.93
N GLN A 161 -4.02 -8.82 28.05
CA GLN A 161 -4.25 -10.25 28.28
C GLN A 161 -3.93 -11.10 27.04
N LEU A 162 -4.26 -10.64 25.83
CA LEU A 162 -3.95 -11.35 24.59
C LEU A 162 -2.46 -11.28 24.25
N SER A 163 -1.82 -10.13 24.46
CA SER A 163 -0.37 -9.95 24.39
C SER A 163 0.35 -10.88 25.37
N GLY A 164 -0.08 -10.91 26.63
CA GLY A 164 0.47 -11.80 27.66
C GLY A 164 0.29 -13.29 27.35
N LYS A 165 -0.85 -13.70 26.79
CA LYS A 165 -1.09 -15.08 26.35
C LYS A 165 -0.22 -15.49 25.15
N ARG A 166 -0.03 -14.61 24.15
CA ARG A 166 0.94 -14.82 23.06
C ARG A 166 2.35 -14.99 23.63
N PHE A 167 2.77 -14.08 24.51
CA PHE A 167 4.09 -14.11 25.14
C PHE A 167 4.36 -15.39 25.97
N LYS A 168 3.34 -15.89 26.67
CA LYS A 168 3.46 -17.10 27.49
C LYS A 168 3.57 -18.36 26.63
N LYS A 169 2.73 -18.46 25.58
CA LYS A 169 2.77 -19.56 24.61
C LYS A 169 4.11 -19.60 23.85
N ASP A 170 4.67 -18.43 23.55
CA ASP A 170 5.99 -18.29 22.90
C ASP A 170 7.17 -18.69 23.80
N LYS A 171 7.02 -18.56 25.13
CA LYS A 171 8.02 -19.05 26.11
C LYS A 171 7.96 -20.56 26.26
N GLU A 172 6.75 -21.12 26.28
CA GLU A 172 6.53 -22.57 26.38
C GLU A 172 7.11 -23.29 25.15
N GLN A 173 6.86 -22.79 23.93
CA GLN A 173 7.45 -23.36 22.71
C GLN A 173 8.99 -23.26 22.66
N LYS A 174 9.58 -22.19 23.20
CA LYS A 174 11.05 -22.06 23.28
C LYS A 174 11.69 -22.98 24.32
N ALA A 175 10.94 -23.41 25.33
CA ALA A 175 11.42 -24.36 26.33
C ALA A 175 11.38 -25.81 25.84
N GLU A 176 10.53 -26.11 24.85
CA GLU A 176 10.43 -27.43 24.21
C GLU A 176 11.46 -27.66 23.08
N GLU A 177 12.10 -26.59 22.57
CA GLU A 177 13.14 -26.66 21.53
C GLU A 177 14.59 -26.76 22.09
N VAL A 178 14.78 -26.87 23.41
CA VAL A 178 16.08 -27.06 24.11
C VAL A 178 16.18 -28.47 24.66
#